data_AF-A0A6C9QKP4-F1
#
_entry.id   AF-A0A6C9QKP4-F1
#
_cell.length_a   1.000
_cell.length_b   1.000
_cell.length_c   1.000
_cell.angle_alpha   90.00
_cell.angle_beta   90.00
_cell.angle_gamma   90.00
#
_symmetry.space_group_name_H-M   'P 1'
#
loop_
_entity.id
_entity.type
_entity.pdbx_description
1 polymer ?
#
loop_
_entity_poly.entity_id
_entity_poly.type
_entity_poly.pdbx_seq_one_letter_code
_entity_poly.pdbx_strand_id
1 'polypeptide(L)'
;LKATELCHSIAAWFRDRGHHVLLLVDSLTRYAMAQREIALSLGEPPATKGYPPSVFAKLPALVERAGNGISGGGSITAFYTVLTEGDDQQDPIADSARAILDGHIVLSRRLAEAGHYPAIDIEASISRAMTALISEQHYARVRTFKQLLSSFQRNRDLVSVGAYAKGSDPMLDKAIALWPQLEGYLQQGIFERADWEASLQGLERIFPTVS
;
A
#
# COMPACT_ATOMS: atom_id res chain seq x y z
N LEU A 1 7.46 22.14 -3.56
CA LEU A 1 8.85 21.63 -3.44
C LEU A 1 9.45 21.89 -2.07
N LYS A 2 9.74 23.16 -1.70
CA LYS A 2 10.42 23.49 -0.43
C LYS A 2 9.78 22.90 0.83
N ALA A 3 8.45 22.90 0.93
CA ALA A 3 7.75 22.32 2.08
C ALA A 3 8.06 20.83 2.26
N THR A 4 7.98 20.05 1.18
CA THR A 4 8.29 18.61 1.18
C THR A 4 9.76 18.35 1.51
N GLU A 5 10.67 19.11 0.90
CA GLU A 5 12.12 18.99 1.14
C GLU A 5 12.51 19.36 2.58
N LEU A 6 11.85 20.37 3.17
CA LEU A 6 12.02 20.75 4.58
C LEU A 6 11.50 19.65 5.50
N CYS A 7 10.34 19.06 5.19
CA CYS A 7 9.76 17.97 5.99
C CYS A 7 10.71 16.75 6.06
N HIS A 8 11.34 16.39 4.95
CA HIS A 8 12.39 15.34 4.92
C HIS A 8 13.61 15.72 5.75
N SER A 9 13.99 17.00 5.74
CA SER A 9 15.12 17.49 6.53
C SER A 9 14.82 17.43 8.04
N ILE A 10 13.59 17.73 8.45
CA ILE A 10 13.13 17.58 9.84
C ILE A 10 13.13 16.09 10.22
N ALA A 11 12.60 15.20 9.37
CA ALA A 11 12.61 13.76 9.64
C ALA A 11 14.05 13.22 9.78
N ALA A 12 14.98 13.63 8.92
CA ALA A 12 16.39 13.30 9.02
C ALA A 12 17.02 13.79 10.33
N TRP A 13 16.72 15.01 10.76
CA TRP A 13 17.21 15.56 12.02
C TRP A 13 16.81 14.71 13.24
N PHE A 14 15.59 14.16 13.25
CA PHE A 14 15.12 13.26 14.31
C PHE A 14 15.74 11.87 14.20
N ARG A 15 15.84 11.31 12.98
CA ARG A 15 16.53 10.03 12.73
C ARG A 15 17.96 10.05 13.24
N ASP A 16 18.70 11.12 12.95
CA ASP A 16 20.10 11.28 13.32
C ASP A 16 20.31 11.42 14.84
N ARG A 17 19.22 11.58 15.61
CA ARG A 17 19.18 11.56 17.09
C ARG A 17 18.71 10.23 17.67
N GLY A 18 18.55 9.19 16.85
CA GLY A 18 18.12 7.88 17.31
C GLY A 18 16.61 7.68 17.32
N HIS A 19 15.80 8.62 16.80
CA HIS A 19 14.34 8.46 16.76
C HIS A 19 13.88 7.64 15.55
N HIS A 20 12.78 6.90 15.73
CA HIS A 20 12.05 6.25 14.65
C HIS A 20 10.90 7.16 14.20
N VAL A 21 11.00 7.68 12.99
CA VAL A 21 10.11 8.70 12.45
C VAL A 21 9.17 8.08 11.42
N LEU A 22 7.87 8.33 11.56
CA LEU A 22 6.89 8.11 10.51
C LEU A 22 6.72 9.41 9.72
N LEU A 23 7.13 9.41 8.45
CA LEU A 23 7.00 10.55 7.54
C LEU A 23 5.82 10.33 6.60
N LEU A 24 4.83 11.24 6.64
CA LEU A 24 3.68 11.22 5.73
C LEU A 24 3.81 12.37 4.73
N VAL A 25 3.84 12.04 3.44
CA VAL A 25 3.96 13.01 2.35
C VAL A 25 2.70 12.95 1.50
N ASP A 26 1.91 14.02 1.59
CA ASP A 26 0.70 14.20 0.78
C ASP A 26 0.85 15.42 -0.14
N SER A 27 1.17 15.26 -1.43
CA SER A 27 1.41 14.02 -2.18
C SER A 27 2.65 14.11 -3.08
N LEU A 28 3.20 12.96 -3.51
CA LEU A 28 4.22 12.94 -4.55
C LEU A 28 3.68 13.51 -5.87
N THR A 29 2.40 13.32 -6.17
CA THR A 29 1.75 13.91 -7.35
C THR A 29 1.86 15.43 -7.30
N ARG A 30 1.53 16.07 -6.16
CA ARG A 30 1.63 17.53 -6.01
C ARG A 30 3.08 18.02 -6.05
N TYR A 31 4.02 17.25 -5.51
CA TYR A 31 5.44 17.54 -5.62
C TYR A 31 5.91 17.51 -7.09
N ALA A 32 5.53 16.48 -7.84
CA ALA A 32 5.84 16.35 -9.26
C ALA A 32 5.22 17.47 -10.11
N MET A 33 3.95 17.81 -9.86
CA MET A 33 3.25 18.91 -10.54
C MET A 33 3.95 20.25 -10.31
N ALA A 34 4.42 20.52 -9.08
CA ALA A 34 5.15 21.75 -8.78
C ALA A 34 6.49 21.81 -9.53
N GLN A 35 7.22 20.69 -9.63
CA GLN A 35 8.44 20.63 -10.43
C GLN A 35 8.15 20.82 -11.92
N ARG A 36 7.06 20.22 -12.43
CA ARG A 36 6.61 20.40 -13.81
C ARG A 36 6.36 21.87 -14.15
N GLU A 37 5.64 22.60 -13.29
CA GLU A 37 5.32 24.01 -13.51
C GLU A 37 6.58 24.87 -13.61
N ILE A 38 7.54 24.63 -12.72
CA ILE A 38 8.83 25.33 -12.75
C ILE A 38 9.62 24.98 -14.01
N ALA A 39 9.73 23.69 -14.33
CA ALA A 39 10.47 23.19 -15.49
C ALA A 39 9.93 23.75 -16.82
N LEU A 40 8.61 23.74 -17.01
CA LEU A 40 7.96 24.32 -18.19
C LEU A 40 8.18 25.83 -18.27
N SER A 41 8.13 26.54 -17.14
CA SER A 41 8.40 27.98 -17.07
C SER A 41 9.83 28.34 -17.45
N LEU A 42 10.77 27.39 -17.27
CA LEU A 42 12.17 27.51 -17.68
C LEU A 42 12.44 26.98 -19.10
N GLY A 43 11.40 26.56 -19.83
CA GLY A 43 11.48 26.10 -21.21
C GLY A 43 11.90 24.64 -21.39
N GLU A 44 11.88 23.82 -20.34
CA GLU A 44 12.15 22.38 -20.48
C GLU A 44 10.97 21.70 -21.22
N PRO A 45 11.21 20.99 -22.34
CA PRO A 45 10.13 20.37 -23.09
C PRO A 45 9.50 19.19 -22.32
N PRO A 46 8.16 19.00 -22.39
CA PRO A 46 7.51 17.84 -21.81
C PRO A 46 7.83 16.59 -22.62
N ALA A 47 8.24 15.50 -21.95
CA ALA A 47 8.57 14.23 -22.60
C ALA A 47 7.49 13.18 -22.33
N THR A 48 7.31 12.79 -21.07
CA THR A 48 6.42 11.68 -20.69
C THR A 48 5.09 12.21 -20.20
N LYS A 49 4.04 12.08 -21.02
CA LYS A 49 2.66 12.50 -20.69
C LYS A 49 2.57 13.92 -20.08
N GLY A 50 3.31 14.87 -20.64
CA GLY A 50 3.31 16.25 -20.18
C GLY A 50 4.26 16.56 -19.02
N TYR A 51 4.99 15.58 -18.49
CA TYR A 51 6.04 15.80 -17.48
C TYR A 51 7.43 15.93 -18.13
N PRO A 52 8.18 17.00 -17.82
CA PRO A 52 9.58 17.14 -18.21
C PRO A 52 10.48 16.10 -17.51
N PRO A 53 11.62 15.70 -18.13
CA PRO A 53 12.58 14.76 -17.54
C PRO A 53 13.05 15.12 -16.12
N SER A 54 13.20 16.40 -15.79
CA SER A 54 13.65 16.85 -14.46
C SER A 54 12.72 16.41 -13.32
N VAL A 55 11.44 16.18 -13.59
CA VAL A 55 10.48 15.65 -12.61
C VAL A 55 10.89 14.25 -12.17
N PHE A 56 11.21 13.38 -13.12
CA PHE A 56 11.58 11.99 -12.84
C PHE A 56 12.98 11.85 -12.23
N ALA A 57 13.85 12.85 -12.41
CA ALA A 57 15.11 12.92 -11.66
C ALA A 57 14.90 13.38 -10.20
N LYS A 58 13.88 14.22 -9.95
CA LYS A 58 13.58 14.77 -8.62
C LYS A 58 12.89 13.78 -7.68
N LEU A 59 12.09 12.85 -8.20
CA LEU A 59 11.35 11.89 -7.36
C LEU A 59 12.26 10.90 -6.61
N PRO A 60 13.20 10.18 -7.27
CA PRO A 60 14.14 9.30 -6.57
C PRO A 60 14.97 10.06 -5.54
N ALA A 61 15.54 11.21 -5.93
CA ALA A 61 16.36 12.04 -5.05
C ALA A 61 15.63 12.51 -3.78
N LEU A 62 14.30 12.66 -3.83
CA LEU A 62 13.50 12.95 -2.65
C LEU A 62 13.28 11.70 -1.80
N VAL A 63 12.80 10.62 -2.43
CA VAL A 63 12.38 9.38 -1.77
C VAL A 63 13.55 8.67 -1.08
N GLU A 64 14.72 8.66 -1.72
CA GLU A 64 15.97 8.05 -1.20
C GLU A 64 16.50 8.70 0.09
N ARG A 65 15.95 9.85 0.49
CA ARG A 65 16.32 10.49 1.77
C ARG A 65 15.67 9.81 2.98
N ALA A 66 14.59 9.06 2.77
CA ALA A 66 13.97 8.23 3.79
C ALA A 66 14.69 6.86 3.89
N GLY A 67 14.55 6.19 5.03
CA GLY A 67 15.19 4.89 5.28
C GLY A 67 15.90 4.81 6.63
N ASN A 68 16.59 3.69 6.82
CA ASN A 68 17.34 3.42 8.04
C ASN A 68 18.59 4.31 8.14
N GLY A 69 18.88 4.78 9.36
CA GLY A 69 20.14 5.47 9.66
C GLY A 69 21.30 4.49 9.85
N ILE A 70 22.34 4.96 10.54
CA ILE A 70 23.47 4.10 10.94
C ILE A 70 23.00 2.97 11.87
N SER A 71 23.77 1.88 11.94
CA SER A 71 23.48 0.77 12.85
C SER A 71 23.38 1.26 14.30
N GLY A 72 22.32 0.86 15.01
CA GLY A 72 22.00 1.34 16.36
C GLY A 72 21.40 2.76 16.42
N GLY A 73 21.18 3.40 15.27
CA GLY A 73 20.56 4.72 15.16
C GLY A 73 19.05 4.70 14.89
N GLY A 74 18.52 5.84 14.49
CA GLY A 74 17.10 6.02 14.17
C GLY A 74 16.74 5.55 12.75
N SER A 75 15.46 5.69 12.40
CA SER A 75 14.94 5.36 11.07
C SER A 75 13.88 6.35 10.61
N ILE A 76 13.65 6.41 9.29
CA ILE A 76 12.51 7.10 8.69
C ILE A 76 11.72 6.08 7.88
N THR A 77 10.52 5.76 8.34
CA THR A 77 9.53 5.02 7.56
C THR A 77 8.61 6.03 6.90
N ALA A 78 8.52 6.02 5.57
CA ALA A 78 7.79 7.03 4.84
C ALA A 78 6.61 6.44 4.05
N PHE A 79 5.46 7.12 4.11
CA PHE A 79 4.35 6.91 3.18
C PHE A 79 4.22 8.13 2.28
N TYR A 80 4.21 7.85 0.98
CA TYR A 80 4.04 8.84 -0.06
C TYR A 80 2.70 8.60 -0.74
N THR A 81 1.75 9.51 -0.59
CA THR A 81 0.49 9.39 -1.33
C THR A 81 0.75 9.73 -2.79
N VAL A 82 0.10 8.98 -3.69
CA VAL A 82 0.06 9.24 -5.12
C VAL A 82 -1.41 9.29 -5.50
N LEU A 83 -1.82 10.39 -6.11
CA LEU A 83 -3.16 10.58 -6.62
C LEU A 83 -3.19 10.07 -8.05
N THR A 84 -3.87 8.96 -8.30
CA THR A 84 -4.18 8.49 -9.65
C THR A 84 -5.53 9.06 -10.07
N GLU A 85 -5.60 9.63 -11.28
CA GLU A 85 -6.88 10.07 -11.84
C GLU A 85 -7.72 8.85 -12.22
N GLY A 86 -8.56 8.40 -11.29
CA GLY A 86 -9.29 7.14 -11.44
C GLY A 86 -8.38 5.91 -11.33
N ASP A 87 -8.80 4.80 -11.95
CA ASP A 87 -8.03 3.55 -12.00
C ASP A 87 -7.05 3.54 -13.20
N ASP A 88 -6.58 4.71 -13.65
CA ASP A 88 -5.60 4.80 -14.74
C ASP A 88 -4.26 4.19 -14.31
N GLN A 89 -4.00 2.97 -14.79
CA GLN A 89 -2.75 2.26 -14.53
C GLN A 89 -1.53 2.92 -15.19
N GLN A 90 -1.74 3.89 -16.08
CA GLN A 90 -0.69 4.52 -16.87
C GLN A 90 -0.28 5.92 -16.35
N ASP A 91 -0.59 6.26 -15.10
CA ASP A 91 -0.12 7.49 -14.48
C ASP A 91 1.42 7.43 -14.33
N PRO A 92 2.18 8.37 -14.93
CA PRO A 92 3.64 8.31 -14.94
C PRO A 92 4.26 8.52 -13.55
N ILE A 93 3.57 9.22 -12.64
CA ILE A 93 4.01 9.40 -11.25
C ILE A 93 3.77 8.13 -10.47
N ALA A 94 2.63 7.45 -10.68
CA ALA A 94 2.37 6.15 -10.08
C ALA A 94 3.38 5.10 -10.54
N ASP A 95 3.70 5.04 -11.84
CA ASP A 95 4.71 4.12 -12.37
C ASP A 95 6.09 4.41 -11.81
N SER A 96 6.49 5.69 -11.77
CA SER A 96 7.76 6.10 -11.16
C SER A 96 7.82 5.73 -9.67
N ALA A 97 6.74 5.97 -8.92
CA ALA A 97 6.66 5.61 -7.51
C ALA A 97 6.76 4.09 -7.30
N ARG A 98 6.05 3.28 -8.09
CA ARG A 98 6.14 1.80 -8.03
C ARG A 98 7.55 1.30 -8.33
N ALA A 99 8.29 1.99 -9.20
CA ALA A 99 9.66 1.60 -9.55
C ALA A 99 10.64 1.86 -8.38
N ILE A 100 10.50 2.98 -7.68
CA ILE A 100 11.47 3.44 -6.68
C ILE A 100 11.12 3.11 -5.22
N LEU A 101 9.86 2.77 -4.93
CA LEU A 101 9.40 2.46 -3.57
C LEU A 101 9.47 0.96 -3.24
N ASP A 102 9.56 0.66 -1.95
CA ASP A 102 9.59 -0.70 -1.39
C ASP A 102 8.22 -1.38 -1.29
N GLY A 103 7.19 -0.79 -1.89
CA GLY A 103 5.82 -1.29 -1.83
C GLY A 103 4.80 -0.19 -2.08
N HIS A 104 3.53 -0.56 -2.03
CA HIS A 104 2.40 0.36 -2.13
C HIS A 104 1.15 -0.26 -1.51
N ILE A 105 0.30 0.62 -0.99
CA ILE A 105 -1.05 0.31 -0.53
C ILE A 105 -2.00 0.99 -1.50
N VAL A 106 -2.81 0.20 -2.21
CA VAL A 106 -3.80 0.69 -3.17
C VAL A 106 -5.14 0.81 -2.46
N LEU A 107 -5.80 1.96 -2.64
CA LEU A 107 -7.16 2.16 -2.16
C LEU A 107 -8.14 1.97 -3.31
N SER A 108 -9.11 1.07 -3.15
CA SER A 108 -10.10 0.73 -4.16
C SER A 108 -11.36 1.57 -4.00
N ARG A 109 -11.78 2.24 -5.08
CA ARG A 109 -13.07 2.94 -5.13
C ARG A 109 -14.24 1.98 -4.89
N ARG A 110 -14.19 0.77 -5.47
CA ARG A 110 -15.22 -0.27 -5.31
C ARG A 110 -15.42 -0.67 -3.85
N LEU A 111 -14.33 -0.78 -3.08
CA LEU A 111 -14.41 -1.09 -1.64
C LEU A 111 -15.00 0.08 -0.86
N ALA A 112 -14.58 1.30 -1.15
CA ALA A 112 -15.10 2.51 -0.51
C ALA A 112 -16.62 2.69 -0.75
N GLU A 113 -17.08 2.47 -1.98
CA GLU A 113 -18.51 2.52 -2.35
C GLU A 113 -19.34 1.42 -1.67
N ALA A 114 -18.72 0.26 -1.39
CA ALA A 114 -19.34 -0.83 -0.64
C ALA A 114 -19.35 -0.61 0.88
N GLY A 115 -18.83 0.52 1.38
CA GLY A 115 -18.71 0.80 2.81
C GLY A 115 -17.59 0.02 3.50
N HIS A 116 -16.67 -0.58 2.74
CA HIS A 116 -15.53 -1.32 3.29
C HIS A 116 -14.37 -0.37 3.57
N TYR A 117 -14.13 -0.09 4.85
CA TYR A 117 -13.04 0.78 5.31
C TYR A 117 -12.13 0.09 6.34
N PRO A 118 -10.80 0.27 6.25
CA PRO A 118 -10.06 0.95 5.18
C PRO A 118 -10.25 0.29 3.82
N ALA A 119 -10.33 1.08 2.75
CA ALA A 119 -10.65 0.60 1.40
C ALA A 119 -9.44 -0.03 0.69
N ILE A 120 -8.65 -0.84 1.40
CA ILE A 120 -7.37 -1.38 0.91
C ILE A 120 -7.61 -2.57 -0.01
N ASP A 121 -7.07 -2.48 -1.22
CA ASP A 121 -7.02 -3.61 -2.15
C ASP A 121 -5.81 -4.50 -1.86
N ILE A 122 -6.04 -5.66 -1.27
CA ILE A 122 -4.99 -6.61 -0.86
C ILE A 122 -4.30 -7.27 -2.07
N GLU A 123 -4.99 -7.40 -3.20
CA GLU A 123 -4.42 -8.00 -4.42
C GLU A 123 -3.50 -7.02 -5.13
N ALA A 124 -3.93 -5.76 -5.22
CA ALA A 124 -3.17 -4.69 -5.84
C ALA A 124 -2.08 -4.09 -4.93
N SER A 125 -2.07 -4.44 -3.63
CA SER A 125 -1.08 -3.96 -2.67
C SER A 125 0.06 -4.94 -2.41
N ILE A 126 1.25 -4.40 -2.17
CA ILE A 126 2.45 -5.17 -1.90
C ILE A 126 3.38 -4.44 -0.92
N SER A 127 4.04 -5.20 -0.05
CA SER A 127 5.21 -4.77 0.70
C SER A 127 6.38 -5.70 0.34
N ARG A 128 7.44 -5.15 -0.26
CA ARG A 128 8.61 -5.93 -0.71
C ARG A 128 9.48 -6.40 0.46
N ALA A 129 9.40 -5.72 1.60
CA ALA A 129 10.12 -6.10 2.82
C ALA A 129 9.38 -7.18 3.63
N MET A 130 8.10 -7.43 3.37
CA MET A 130 7.24 -8.27 4.23
C MET A 130 7.83 -9.64 4.53
N THR A 131 8.33 -10.37 3.52
CA THR A 131 8.86 -11.74 3.69
C THR A 131 10.13 -11.79 4.55
N ALA A 132 10.87 -10.69 4.64
CA ALA A 132 12.03 -10.57 5.51
C ALA A 132 11.65 -10.20 6.96
N LEU A 133 10.43 -9.73 7.19
CA LEU A 133 9.97 -9.20 8.48
C LEU A 133 9.09 -10.17 9.27
N ILE A 134 8.60 -11.25 8.64
CA ILE A 134 7.65 -12.17 9.26
C ILE A 134 8.16 -13.61 9.20
N SER A 135 7.67 -14.46 10.11
CA SER A 135 7.97 -15.89 10.10
C SER A 135 7.32 -16.61 8.92
N GLU A 136 7.88 -17.75 8.52
CA GLU A 136 7.31 -18.62 7.48
C GLU A 136 5.86 -19.03 7.78
N GLN A 137 5.55 -19.31 9.05
CA GLN A 137 4.18 -19.65 9.47
C GLN A 137 3.21 -18.48 9.29
N HIS A 138 3.64 -17.26 9.66
CA HIS A 138 2.83 -16.06 9.41
C HIS A 138 2.67 -15.84 7.90
N TYR A 139 3.74 -15.98 7.12
CA TYR A 139 3.68 -15.82 5.67
C TYR A 139 2.76 -16.85 4.99
N ALA A 140 2.76 -18.09 5.45
CA ALA A 140 1.84 -19.12 4.97
C ALA A 140 0.37 -18.71 5.17
N ARG A 141 0.02 -18.17 6.35
CA ARG A 141 -1.33 -17.63 6.62
C ARG A 141 -1.67 -16.45 5.70
N VAL A 142 -0.73 -15.53 5.48
CA VAL A 142 -0.91 -14.41 4.52
C VAL A 142 -1.20 -14.93 3.11
N ARG A 143 -0.46 -15.94 2.64
CA ARG A 143 -0.69 -16.55 1.32
C ARG A 143 -2.07 -17.20 1.24
N THR A 144 -2.47 -17.97 2.25
CA THR A 144 -3.81 -18.57 2.31
C THR A 144 -4.90 -17.50 2.31
N PHE A 145 -4.74 -16.44 3.11
CA PHE A 145 -5.65 -15.29 3.13
C PHE A 145 -5.84 -14.70 1.72
N LYS A 146 -4.73 -14.38 1.04
CA LYS A 146 -4.76 -13.82 -0.33
C LYS A 146 -5.43 -14.76 -1.33
N GLN A 147 -5.14 -16.05 -1.27
CA GLN A 147 -5.75 -17.01 -2.19
C GLN A 147 -7.27 -17.15 -1.99
N LEU A 148 -7.74 -17.16 -0.74
CA LEU A 148 -9.18 -17.21 -0.44
C LEU A 148 -9.88 -15.92 -0.86
N LEU A 149 -9.29 -14.78 -0.53
CA LEU A 149 -9.79 -13.46 -0.96
C LEU A 149 -9.94 -13.42 -2.49
N SER A 150 -8.93 -13.86 -3.21
CA SER A 150 -8.92 -13.88 -4.68
C SER A 150 -9.90 -14.86 -5.31
N SER A 151 -10.04 -16.04 -4.71
CA SER A 151 -11.04 -17.02 -5.13
C SER A 151 -12.45 -16.46 -4.98
N PHE A 152 -12.76 -15.83 -3.85
CA PHE A 152 -14.06 -15.22 -3.61
C PHE A 152 -14.32 -14.04 -4.54
N GLN A 153 -13.38 -13.09 -4.66
CA GLN A 153 -13.57 -11.87 -5.45
C GLN A 153 -13.86 -12.17 -6.93
N ARG A 154 -13.13 -13.11 -7.54
CA ARG A 154 -13.34 -13.50 -8.95
C ARG A 154 -14.69 -14.17 -9.21
N ASN A 155 -15.31 -14.75 -8.20
CA ASN A 155 -16.56 -15.51 -8.33
C ASN A 155 -17.74 -14.87 -7.59
N ARG A 156 -17.57 -13.67 -7.04
CA ARG A 156 -18.57 -12.98 -6.21
C ARG A 156 -19.91 -12.85 -6.92
N ASP A 157 -19.90 -12.53 -8.21
CA ASP A 157 -21.13 -12.37 -9.00
C ASP A 157 -21.86 -13.72 -9.16
N LEU A 158 -21.13 -14.80 -9.48
CA LEU A 158 -21.69 -16.15 -9.61
C LEU A 158 -22.31 -16.64 -8.30
N VAL A 159 -21.66 -16.35 -7.17
CA VAL A 159 -22.19 -16.66 -5.84
C VAL A 159 -23.44 -15.84 -5.55
N SER A 160 -23.44 -14.54 -5.88
CA SER A 160 -24.54 -13.62 -5.60
C SER A 160 -25.82 -13.97 -6.36
N VAL A 161 -25.71 -14.49 -7.59
CA VAL A 161 -26.86 -14.94 -8.40
C VAL A 161 -27.28 -16.39 -8.12
N GLY A 162 -26.61 -17.08 -7.18
CA GLY A 162 -26.90 -18.48 -6.84
C GLY A 162 -26.48 -19.50 -7.90
N ALA A 163 -25.62 -19.12 -8.85
CA ALA A 163 -25.14 -20.00 -9.92
C ALA A 163 -23.96 -20.89 -9.49
N TYR A 164 -23.42 -20.70 -8.28
CA TYR A 164 -22.35 -21.52 -7.74
C TYR A 164 -22.88 -22.81 -7.08
N ALA A 165 -22.35 -23.96 -7.50
CA ALA A 165 -22.64 -25.25 -6.89
C ALA A 165 -21.57 -25.63 -5.86
N LYS A 166 -21.99 -25.78 -4.60
CA LYS A 166 -21.11 -26.22 -3.49
C LYS A 166 -20.43 -27.55 -3.83
N GLY A 167 -19.14 -27.67 -3.52
CA GLY A 167 -18.35 -28.88 -3.77
C GLY A 167 -17.65 -28.93 -5.14
N SER A 168 -17.93 -27.96 -6.03
CA SER A 168 -17.29 -27.87 -7.35
C SER A 168 -15.87 -27.29 -7.30
N ASP A 169 -15.60 -26.41 -6.34
CA ASP A 169 -14.30 -25.79 -6.12
C ASP A 169 -14.02 -25.72 -4.61
N PRO A 170 -13.17 -26.61 -4.06
CA PRO A 170 -12.84 -26.64 -2.64
C PRO A 170 -12.24 -25.33 -2.11
N MET A 171 -11.59 -24.53 -2.98
CA MET A 171 -11.01 -23.25 -2.58
C MET A 171 -12.09 -22.19 -2.44
N LEU A 172 -13.00 -22.11 -3.40
CA LEU A 172 -14.13 -21.18 -3.36
C LEU A 172 -15.12 -21.57 -2.25
N ASP A 173 -15.37 -22.85 -2.02
CA ASP A 173 -16.17 -23.32 -0.89
C ASP A 173 -15.63 -22.80 0.44
N LYS A 174 -14.31 -22.93 0.66
CA LYS A 174 -13.63 -22.40 1.86
C LYS A 174 -13.72 -20.88 1.91
N ALA A 175 -13.53 -20.20 0.78
CA ALA A 175 -13.56 -18.75 0.72
C ALA A 175 -14.95 -18.19 1.04
N ILE A 176 -16.01 -18.80 0.53
CA ILE A 176 -17.40 -18.44 0.85
C ILE A 176 -17.68 -18.66 2.34
N ALA A 177 -17.26 -19.80 2.88
CA ALA A 177 -17.50 -20.12 4.30
C ALA A 177 -16.78 -19.16 5.25
N LEU A 178 -15.56 -18.74 4.91
CA LEU A 178 -14.74 -17.85 5.74
C LEU A 178 -14.94 -16.36 5.41
N TRP A 179 -15.69 -16.02 4.34
CA TRP A 179 -15.83 -14.64 3.88
C TRP A 179 -16.20 -13.65 4.98
N PRO A 180 -17.21 -13.89 5.85
CA PRO A 180 -17.56 -12.94 6.91
C PRO A 180 -16.40 -12.65 7.88
N GLN A 181 -15.54 -13.64 8.13
CA GLN A 181 -14.38 -13.48 9.01
C GLN A 181 -13.24 -12.75 8.30
N LEU A 182 -13.02 -13.04 7.01
CA LEU A 182 -12.02 -12.35 6.20
C LEU A 182 -12.38 -10.87 6.03
N GLU A 183 -13.64 -10.57 5.70
CA GLU A 183 -14.16 -9.21 5.55
C GLU A 183 -14.10 -8.45 6.86
N GLY A 184 -14.56 -9.06 7.97
CA GLY A 184 -14.46 -8.46 9.30
C GLY A 184 -13.03 -8.23 9.78
N TYR A 185 -12.06 -9.01 9.31
CA TYR A 185 -10.63 -8.79 9.62
C TYR A 185 -10.02 -7.63 8.84
N LEU A 186 -10.50 -7.34 7.63
CA LEU A 186 -10.00 -6.24 6.81
C LEU A 186 -10.66 -4.90 7.15
N GLN A 187 -11.89 -4.93 7.67
CA GLN A 187 -12.59 -3.73 8.11
C GLN A 187 -12.11 -3.29 9.49
N GLN A 188 -11.91 -1.99 9.67
CA GLN A 188 -11.46 -1.40 10.93
C GLN A 188 -12.08 -0.02 11.12
N GLY A 189 -12.60 0.25 12.31
CA GLY A 189 -13.16 1.56 12.67
C GLY A 189 -12.10 2.66 12.78
N ILE A 190 -12.49 3.92 12.55
CA ILE A 190 -11.57 5.08 12.64
C ILE A 190 -10.89 5.20 14.02
N PHE A 191 -11.63 4.85 15.08
CA PHE A 191 -11.15 4.88 16.46
C PHE A 191 -10.73 3.51 16.99
N GLU A 192 -10.79 2.48 16.15
CA GLU A 192 -10.36 1.14 16.49
C GLU A 192 -8.86 1.04 16.26
N ARG A 193 -8.12 0.54 17.26
CA ARG A 193 -6.69 0.31 17.17
C ARG A 193 -6.39 -1.18 17.17
N ALA A 194 -5.74 -1.65 16.11
CA ALA A 194 -5.07 -2.95 16.08
C ALA A 194 -3.55 -2.71 16.15
N ASP A 195 -2.92 -3.18 17.22
CA ASP A 195 -1.45 -3.26 17.28
C ASP A 195 -0.94 -4.55 16.61
N TRP A 196 0.37 -4.78 16.66
CA TRP A 196 1.00 -5.95 16.06
C TRP A 196 0.43 -7.27 16.60
N GLU A 197 0.30 -7.39 17.92
CA GLU A 197 -0.16 -8.62 18.55
C GLU A 197 -1.63 -8.87 18.27
N ALA A 198 -2.48 -7.84 18.39
CA ALA A 198 -3.89 -7.94 18.07
C ALA A 198 -4.13 -8.35 16.60
N SER A 199 -3.34 -7.82 15.67
CA SER A 199 -3.42 -8.18 14.25
C SER A 199 -3.06 -9.64 14.01
N LEU A 200 -1.96 -10.12 14.62
CA LEU A 200 -1.55 -11.53 14.53
C LEU A 200 -2.61 -12.47 15.09
N GLN A 201 -3.12 -12.17 16.29
CA GLN A 201 -4.17 -12.98 16.92
C GLN A 201 -5.45 -12.99 16.09
N GLY A 202 -5.81 -11.87 15.46
CA GLY A 202 -6.94 -11.80 14.53
C GLY A 202 -6.79 -12.79 13.37
N LEU A 203 -5.61 -12.83 12.74
CA LEU A 203 -5.31 -13.77 11.66
C LEU A 203 -5.28 -15.23 12.13
N GLU A 204 -4.77 -15.48 13.34
CA GLU A 204 -4.73 -16.80 13.97
C GLU A 204 -6.09 -17.37 14.30
N ARG A 205 -7.07 -16.53 14.64
CA ARG A 205 -8.45 -16.97 14.86
C ARG A 205 -9.11 -17.46 13.58
N ILE A 206 -8.73 -16.91 12.43
CA ILE A 206 -9.22 -17.33 11.11
C ILE A 206 -8.51 -18.62 10.67
N PHE A 207 -7.18 -18.67 10.85
CA PHE A 207 -6.35 -19.81 10.47
C PHE A 207 -5.54 -20.34 11.67
N PRO A 208 -6.19 -21.09 12.57
CA PRO A 208 -5.52 -21.65 13.73
C PRO A 208 -4.42 -22.62 13.28
N THR A 209 -3.31 -22.63 14.02
CA THR A 209 -2.28 -23.65 13.81
C THR A 209 -2.89 -25.00 14.15
N VAL A 210 -2.92 -25.92 13.19
CA VAL A 210 -3.22 -27.31 13.49
C VAL A 210 -2.06 -27.82 14.34
N SER A 211 -2.36 -28.08 15.62
CA SER A 211 -1.48 -28.77 16.56
C SER A 211 -1.23 -30.21 16.11
#